data_AF-A0A2S4VZU7-F1
#
_entry.id   AF-A0A2S4VZU7-F1
#
_cell.length_a   1.000
_cell.length_b   1.000
_cell.length_c   1.000
_cell.angle_alpha   90.00
_cell.angle_beta   90.00
_cell.angle_gamma   90.00
#
_symmetry.space_group_name_H-M   'P 1'
#
loop_
_entity.id
_entity.type
_entity.pdbx_description
1 polymer ?
#
loop_
_entity_poly.entity_id
_entity_poly.type
_entity_poly.pdbx_seq_one_letter_code
_entity_poly.pdbx_strand_id
1 'polypeptide(L)'
;MNRVSKTPPPPINPPRVTWASAGITVLAKIAKKNDDALRREISEISQFRYGQDAKPLQIDAVVNLVRGRNTFLLAGTGYGKSRIAELYFQTLPVREKPVIIVLVPLDCLDITM
;
A
#
# COMPACT_ATOMS: atom_id res chain seq x y z
N MET A 1 34.61 -8.14 26.00
CA MET A 1 33.55 -8.56 26.95
C MET A 1 32.19 -8.35 26.27
N ASN A 2 31.61 -9.38 25.65
CA ASN A 2 30.28 -9.28 25.02
C ASN A 2 29.22 -9.85 25.97
N ARG A 3 28.46 -8.97 26.61
CA ARG A 3 27.32 -9.35 27.45
C ARG A 3 26.06 -9.34 26.59
N VAL A 4 25.82 -10.42 25.85
CA VAL A 4 24.51 -10.66 25.24
C VAL A 4 23.53 -10.94 26.39
N SER A 5 22.55 -10.06 26.60
CA SER A 5 21.50 -10.25 27.59
C SER A 5 20.68 -11.50 27.22
N LYS A 6 20.67 -12.51 28.11
CA LYS A 6 19.95 -13.78 27.94
C LYS A 6 18.43 -13.68 28.16
N THR A 7 17.89 -12.47 28.30
CA THR A 7 16.46 -12.27 28.56
C THR A 7 15.70 -12.21 27.24
N PRO A 8 14.67 -13.05 27.05
CA PRO A 8 13.80 -12.93 25.88
C PRO A 8 13.16 -11.54 25.87
N PRO A 9 12.98 -10.93 24.68
CA PRO A 9 12.28 -9.66 24.58
C PRO A 9 10.88 -9.82 25.20
N PRO A 10 10.39 -8.80 25.91
CA PRO A 10 9.05 -8.84 26.47
C PRO A 10 8.02 -9.12 25.36
N PRO A 11 6.94 -9.86 25.66
CA PRO A 11 5.89 -10.11 24.69
C PRO A 11 5.32 -8.78 24.22
N ILE A 12 5.45 -8.50 22.92
CA ILE A 12 4.84 -7.34 22.30
C ILE A 12 3.35 -7.66 22.20
N ASN A 13 2.55 -7.13 23.11
CA ASN A 13 1.12 -7.06 22.92
C ASN A 13 0.84 -5.88 22.00
N PRO A 14 0.50 -6.11 20.71
CA PRO A 14 0.12 -4.99 19.85
C PRO A 14 -1.09 -4.30 20.50
N PRO A 15 -1.11 -2.95 20.56
CA PRO A 15 -2.26 -2.24 21.07
C PRO A 15 -3.50 -2.73 20.31
N ARG A 16 -4.57 -3.02 21.06
CA ARG A 16 -5.84 -3.43 20.45
C ARG A 16 -6.34 -2.25 19.62
N VAL A 17 -6.11 -2.33 18.31
CA VAL A 17 -6.47 -1.29 17.35
C VAL A 17 -7.99 -1.19 17.33
N THR A 18 -8.56 -0.23 18.06
CA THR A 18 -10.01 0.02 18.17
C THR A 18 -10.60 0.71 16.93
N TRP A 19 -9.81 0.90 15.87
CA TRP A 19 -10.22 1.54 14.61
C TRP A 19 -11.20 0.71 13.78
N ALA A 20 -11.59 -0.47 14.27
CA ALA A 20 -12.37 -1.47 13.54
C ALA A 20 -13.79 -1.01 13.13
N SER A 21 -14.25 0.19 13.48
CA SER A 21 -15.62 0.63 13.16
C SER A 21 -15.75 1.96 12.41
N ALA A 22 -14.68 2.70 12.12
CA ALA A 22 -14.79 4.02 11.49
C ALA A 22 -13.76 4.32 10.38
N GLY A 23 -12.89 3.37 10.04
CA GLY A 23 -11.88 3.54 8.98
C GLY A 23 -12.38 3.07 7.62
N ILE A 24 -11.85 3.66 6.55
CA ILE A 24 -12.10 3.21 5.19
C ILE A 24 -11.43 1.85 4.98
N THR A 25 -12.21 0.90 4.49
CA THR A 25 -11.73 -0.46 4.22
C THR A 25 -11.72 -0.70 2.71
N VAL A 26 -10.75 -1.50 2.24
CA VAL A 26 -10.70 -1.93 0.83
C VAL A 26 -12.01 -2.62 0.44
N LEU A 27 -12.45 -2.42 -0.81
CA LEU A 27 -13.66 -3.04 -1.33
C LEU A 27 -13.66 -4.55 -1.08
N ALA A 28 -14.74 -5.08 -0.49
CA ALA A 28 -14.83 -6.49 -0.12
C ALA A 28 -14.57 -7.45 -1.31
N LYS A 29 -14.95 -7.04 -2.53
CA LYS A 29 -14.68 -7.80 -3.77
C LYS A 29 -13.18 -7.93 -4.06
N ILE A 30 -12.41 -6.87 -3.81
CA ILE A 30 -10.96 -6.82 -4.01
C ILE A 30 -10.25 -7.56 -2.87
N ALA A 31 -10.68 -7.32 -1.63
CA ALA A 31 -10.10 -7.97 -0.44
C ALA A 31 -10.23 -9.50 -0.47
N LYS A 32 -11.29 -10.05 -1.08
CA LYS A 32 -11.52 -11.50 -1.20
C LYS A 32 -10.74 -12.19 -2.33
N LYS A 33 -10.15 -11.45 -3.28
CA LYS A 33 -9.33 -12.05 -4.34
C LYS A 33 -8.10 -12.70 -3.73
N ASN A 34 -7.60 -13.80 -4.33
CA ASN A 34 -6.26 -14.30 -4.02
C ASN A 34 -5.20 -13.34 -4.58
N ASP A 35 -3.94 -13.49 -4.16
CA ASP A 35 -2.89 -12.54 -4.52
C ASP A 35 -2.63 -12.50 -6.04
N ASP A 36 -2.71 -13.62 -6.76
CA ASP A 36 -2.49 -13.64 -8.22
C ASP A 36 -3.61 -12.93 -8.99
N ALA A 37 -4.86 -13.15 -8.60
CA ALA A 37 -6.00 -12.44 -9.16
C ALA A 37 -5.96 -10.94 -8.81
N LEU A 38 -5.49 -10.61 -7.61
CA LEU A 38 -5.31 -9.22 -7.21
C LEU A 38 -4.21 -8.52 -8.01
N ARG A 39 -3.08 -9.20 -8.26
CA ARG A 39 -2.01 -8.67 -9.13
C ARG A 39 -2.53 -8.37 -10.53
N ARG A 40 -3.29 -9.29 -11.12
CA ARG A 40 -3.90 -9.10 -12.45
C ARG A 40 -4.84 -7.90 -12.47
N GLU A 41 -5.73 -7.79 -11.47
CA GLU A 41 -6.63 -6.64 -11.36
C GLU A 41 -5.86 -5.31 -11.29
N ILE A 42 -4.80 -5.24 -10.49
CA ILE A 42 -3.99 -4.02 -10.37
C ILE A 42 -3.30 -3.68 -11.69
N SER A 43 -2.79 -4.68 -12.42
CA SER A 43 -2.23 -4.48 -13.76
C SER A 43 -3.27 -3.96 -14.74
N GLU A 44 -4.47 -4.53 -14.75
CA GLU A 44 -5.58 -4.10 -15.60
C GLU A 44 -6.01 -2.65 -15.27
N ILE A 45 -6.10 -2.30 -13.99
CA ILE A 45 -6.37 -0.94 -13.53
C ILE A 45 -5.29 0.04 -14.05
N SER A 46 -4.02 -0.35 -13.99
CA SER A 46 -2.93 0.49 -14.49
C SER A 46 -3.03 0.71 -16.00
N GLN A 47 -3.26 -0.36 -16.75
CA GLN A 47 -3.39 -0.29 -18.20
C GLN A 47 -4.61 0.56 -18.60
N PHE A 48 -5.73 0.40 -17.90
CA PHE A 48 -6.94 1.17 -18.15
C PHE A 48 -6.78 2.66 -17.85
N ARG A 49 -6.21 3.03 -16.69
CA ARG A 49 -6.16 4.45 -16.26
C ARG A 49 -4.99 5.23 -16.84
N TYR A 50 -3.90 4.55 -17.22
CA TYR A 50 -2.67 5.22 -17.66
C TYR A 50 -2.14 4.76 -19.02
N GLY A 51 -2.75 3.74 -19.65
CA GLY A 51 -2.24 3.16 -20.90
C GLY A 51 -0.87 2.50 -20.74
N GLN A 52 -0.46 2.20 -19.50
CA GLN A 52 0.85 1.65 -19.18
C GLN A 52 0.73 0.56 -18.12
N ASP A 53 1.45 -0.53 -18.33
CA ASP A 53 1.59 -1.60 -17.35
C ASP A 53 2.26 -1.09 -16.09
N ALA A 54 1.72 -1.49 -14.94
CA ALA A 54 2.35 -1.22 -13.65
C ALA A 54 3.64 -2.05 -13.52
N LYS A 55 4.67 -1.46 -12.92
CA LYS A 55 5.92 -2.19 -12.64
C LYS A 55 5.68 -3.23 -11.54
N PRO A 56 6.41 -4.37 -11.55
CA PRO A 56 6.22 -5.43 -10.56
C PRO A 56 6.25 -4.96 -9.10
N LEU A 57 7.22 -4.12 -8.71
CA LEU A 57 7.29 -3.60 -7.34
C LEU A 57 6.15 -2.64 -6.97
N GLN A 58 5.56 -1.95 -7.95
CA GLN A 58 4.39 -1.12 -7.69
C GLN A 58 3.19 -2.02 -7.39
N ILE A 59 3.01 -3.09 -8.16
CA ILE A 59 1.94 -4.08 -7.96
C ILE A 59 2.09 -4.73 -6.59
N ASP A 60 3.28 -5.25 -6.26
CA ASP A 60 3.52 -5.92 -4.98
C ASP A 60 3.34 -4.97 -3.79
N ALA A 61 3.70 -3.69 -3.94
CA ALA A 61 3.42 -2.68 -2.92
C ALA A 61 1.91 -2.50 -2.72
N VAL A 62 1.13 -2.34 -3.79
CA VAL A 62 -0.33 -2.19 -3.71
C VAL A 62 -0.99 -3.45 -3.13
N VAL A 63 -0.55 -4.65 -3.52
CA VAL A 63 -1.03 -5.91 -2.94
C VAL A 63 -0.85 -5.91 -1.43
N ASN A 64 0.34 -5.56 -0.94
CA ASN A 64 0.59 -5.53 0.51
C ASN A 64 -0.26 -4.46 1.22
N LEU A 65 -0.46 -3.29 0.63
CA LEU A 65 -1.36 -2.25 1.16
C LEU A 65 -2.82 -2.70 1.19
N VAL A 66 -3.30 -3.40 0.15
CA VAL A 66 -4.65 -4.00 0.13
C VAL A 66 -4.84 -5.04 1.23
N ARG A 67 -3.77 -5.76 1.59
CA ARG A 67 -3.74 -6.70 2.73
C ARG A 67 -3.60 -6.01 4.10
N GLY A 68 -3.57 -4.68 4.15
CA GLY A 68 -3.41 -3.92 5.39
C GLY A 68 -2.01 -4.01 6.00
N ARG A 69 -0.99 -4.32 5.19
CA ARG A 69 0.40 -4.47 5.65
C ARG A 69 1.15 -3.14 5.48
N ASN A 70 1.87 -2.74 6.52
CA ASN A 70 2.88 -1.69 6.42
C ASN A 70 3.98 -2.15 5.45
N THR A 71 4.25 -1.35 4.43
CA THR A 71 5.10 -1.75 3.30
C THR A 71 6.25 -0.78 3.13
N PHE A 72 7.48 -1.30 3.15
CA PHE A 72 8.69 -0.54 2.81
C PHE A 72 9.12 -0.93 1.40
N LEU A 73 9.31 0.05 0.53
CA LEU A 73 9.77 -0.16 -0.84
C LEU A 73 11.10 0.55 -1.06
N LEU A 74 12.11 -0.21 -1.49
CA LEU A 74 13.36 0.34 -2.00
C LEU A 74 13.22 0.57 -3.51
N ALA A 75 13.14 1.84 -3.93
CA ALA A 75 13.01 2.21 -5.33
C ALA A 75 13.76 3.52 -5.63
N GLY A 76 14.42 3.56 -6.79
CA GLY A 76 15.14 4.75 -7.26
C GLY A 76 14.24 5.96 -7.51
N THR A 77 14.87 7.11 -7.79
CA THR A 77 14.19 8.27 -8.37
C THR A 77 13.63 7.91 -9.75
N GLY A 78 12.51 8.52 -10.14
CA GLY A 78 11.83 8.20 -11.41
C GLY A 78 11.17 6.81 -11.48
N TYR A 79 11.20 5.99 -10.43
CA TYR A 79 10.55 4.67 -10.47
C TYR A 79 9.01 4.77 -10.60
N GLY A 80 8.43 5.91 -10.24
CA GLY A 80 6.98 6.12 -10.21
C GLY A 80 6.38 5.72 -8.86
N LYS A 81 6.94 6.21 -7.75
CA LYS A 81 6.42 5.92 -6.39
C LYS A 81 4.99 6.45 -6.21
N SER A 82 4.66 7.61 -6.80
CA SER A 82 3.33 8.21 -6.77
C SER A 82 2.26 7.29 -7.35
N ARG A 83 2.60 6.54 -8.42
CA ARG A 83 1.71 5.55 -9.05
C ARG A 83 1.21 4.49 -8.06
N ILE A 84 1.97 4.17 -7.02
CA ILE A 84 1.57 3.20 -5.98
C ILE A 84 0.38 3.72 -5.19
N ALA A 85 0.43 4.99 -4.76
CA ALA A 85 -0.66 5.63 -4.04
C ALA A 85 -1.91 5.73 -4.91
N GLU A 86 -1.75 6.11 -6.18
CA GLU A 86 -2.86 6.20 -7.12
C GLU A 86 -3.51 4.84 -7.40
N LEU A 87 -2.72 3.78 -7.61
CA LEU A 87 -3.25 2.42 -7.80
C LEU A 87 -3.95 1.91 -6.54
N TYR A 88 -3.41 2.20 -5.36
CA TYR A 88 -4.05 1.83 -4.10
C TYR A 88 -5.39 2.55 -3.92
N PHE A 89 -5.48 3.84 -4.28
CA PHE A 89 -6.74 4.61 -4.27
C PHE A 89 -7.86 3.91 -5.05
N GLN A 90 -7.53 3.34 -6.22
CA GLN A 90 -8.52 2.65 -7.06
C GLN A 90 -9.10 1.38 -6.42
N THR A 91 -8.47 0.86 -5.35
CA THR A 91 -8.97 -0.29 -4.60
C THR A 91 -9.96 0.09 -3.49
N LEU A 92 -10.05 1.37 -3.16
CA LEU A 92 -10.87 1.89 -2.08
C LEU A 92 -12.31 2.23 -2.55
N PRO A 93 -13.30 2.17 -1.66
CA PRO A 93 -14.68 2.54 -1.98
C PRO A 93 -14.80 4.05 -2.22
N VAL A 94 -14.87 4.47 -3.49
CA VAL A 94 -14.99 5.90 -3.87
C VAL A 94 -16.15 6.63 -3.18
N ARG A 95 -17.25 5.93 -2.90
CA ARG A 95 -18.43 6.49 -2.18
C ARG A 95 -18.11 6.95 -0.76
N GLU A 96 -17.08 6.37 -0.12
CA GLU A 96 -16.64 6.72 1.23
C GLU A 96 -15.66 7.91 1.23
N LYS A 97 -15.38 8.49 0.05
CA LYS A 97 -14.47 9.62 -0.13
C LYS A 97 -13.09 9.39 0.52
N PRO A 98 -12.36 8.33 0.11
CA PRO A 98 -11.04 8.06 0.63
C PRO A 98 -10.07 9.20 0.43
N VAL A 99 -9.19 9.37 1.41
CA VAL A 99 -8.09 10.32 1.37
C VAL A 99 -6.80 9.55 1.57
N ILE A 100 -5.86 9.71 0.64
CA ILE A 100 -4.49 9.20 0.76
C ILE A 100 -3.57 10.40 0.91
N ILE A 101 -2.77 10.40 1.96
CA ILE A 101 -1.76 11.42 2.21
C ILE A 101 -0.41 10.86 1.75
N VAL A 102 0.22 11.54 0.79
CA VAL A 102 1.58 11.23 0.33
C VAL A 102 2.50 12.35 0.80
N LEU A 103 3.41 12.02 1.72
CA LEU A 103 4.39 12.97 2.23
C LEU A 103 5.67 12.88 1.39
N VAL A 104 6.02 13.96 0.72
CA VAL A 104 7.25 14.08 -0.07
C VAL A 104 8.17 15.10 0.60
N PRO A 105 9.48 14.82 0.74
CA PRO A 105 10.43 15.73 1.39
C PRO A 105 10.86 16.93 0.53
N LEU A 106 10.42 17.05 -0.72
CA LEU A 106 10.81 18.08 -1.69
C LEU A 106 9.58 18.59 -2.44
N ASP A 107 9.43 19.92 -2.52
CA ASP A 107 8.32 20.59 -3.23
C ASP A 107 8.37 20.41 -4.76
N CYS A 108 9.49 19.92 -5.32
CA CYS A 108 9.72 19.83 -6.77
C CYS A 108 9.48 18.43 -7.38
N LEU A 109 8.83 17.50 -6.67
CA LEU A 109 8.52 16.20 -7.26
C LEU A 109 7.20 16.30 -8.04
N ASP A 110 7.25 16.03 -9.35
CA ASP A 110 6.07 15.94 -10.22
C ASP A 110 5.13 14.81 -9.76
N ILE A 111 4.34 15.07 -8.72
CA ILE A 111 3.13 14.32 -8.41
C ILE A 111 2.01 15.01 -9.17
N THR A 112 1.85 14.67 -10.43
CA THR A 112 0.62 14.98 -11.17
C THR A 112 -0.38 13.87 -10.83
N MET A 113 -1.33 14.13 -9.92
CA MET A 113 -2.39 13.18 -9.52
C MET A 113 -3.54 13.09 -10.53
#